data_AF-A0A1V5LHH2-F1
#
_entry.id   AF-A0A1V5LHH2-F1
#
_cell.length_a   1.000
_cell.length_b   1.000
_cell.length_c   1.000
_cell.angle_alpha   90.00
_cell.angle_beta   90.00
_cell.angle_gamma   90.00
#
_symmetry.space_group_name_H-M   'P 1'
#
loop_
_entity.id
_entity.type
_entity.pdbx_description
1 polymer ?
#
loop_
_entity_poly.entity_id
_entity_poly.type
_entity_poly.pdbx_seq_one_letter_code
_entity_poly.pdbx_strand_id
1 'polypeptide(L)'
;MNTYLRAINSYPGGDFSFSLPVTGISLAKRSLLHLDYNFEPAVRVNLYAKVQGTWFEFLLTGKEAQEPNVTSAGKTTVTADGRWHHLALDLGTAVIAALKAEGKPTVDLTLQDLVFANWETSSEARWYGFGVNAGHLSLCLDNVTLMPAIAGPASLSWSGPDADTTAWRTALDTSPWSIPTKVTEDRILNIQPTDGLRFLHVQVKDGDGKWGPVVHLPVPAKGK
;
A
#
# COMPACT_ATOMS: atom_id res chain seq x y z
N MET A 1 16.38 14.85 1.33
CA MET A 1 16.39 13.57 0.59
C MET A 1 15.11 12.85 0.95
N ASN A 2 14.27 12.50 -0.02
CA ASN A 2 13.16 11.58 0.25
C ASN A 2 13.74 10.18 0.36
N THR A 3 13.43 9.49 1.45
CA THR A 3 13.89 8.12 1.70
C THR A 3 12.82 7.18 1.19
N TYR A 4 13.11 6.42 0.13
CA TYR A 4 12.22 5.40 -0.40
C TYR A 4 12.96 4.07 -0.54
N LEU A 5 12.22 2.96 -0.55
CA LEU A 5 12.76 1.67 -0.91
C LEU A 5 12.90 1.59 -2.43
N ARG A 6 14.07 1.20 -2.92
CA ARG A 6 14.30 0.92 -4.34
C ARG A 6 14.74 -0.53 -4.51
N ALA A 7 13.94 -1.32 -5.21
CA ALA A 7 14.32 -2.66 -5.66
C ALA A 7 14.81 -2.58 -7.11
N ILE A 8 15.94 -3.24 -7.39
CA ILE A 8 16.54 -3.27 -8.72
C ILE A 8 16.72 -4.72 -9.11
N ASN A 9 16.20 -5.08 -10.28
CA ASN A 9 16.48 -6.39 -10.85
C ASN A 9 17.91 -6.38 -11.41
N SER A 10 18.87 -6.88 -10.63
CA SER A 10 20.29 -6.74 -10.97
C SER A 10 20.69 -7.51 -12.24
N TYR A 11 19.93 -8.56 -12.58
CA TYR A 11 20.16 -9.40 -13.75
C TYR A 11 18.84 -9.67 -14.49
N PRO A 12 18.87 -9.94 -15.81
CA PRO A 12 17.67 -10.35 -16.53
C PRO A 12 17.07 -11.63 -15.94
N GLY A 13 15.74 -11.74 -15.97
CA GLY A 13 15.04 -12.94 -15.55
C GLY A 13 14.69 -13.01 -14.07
N GLY A 14 14.98 -11.98 -13.28
CA GLY A 14 14.52 -11.89 -11.89
C GLY A 14 13.01 -11.68 -11.75
N ASP A 15 12.48 -12.03 -10.59
CA ASP A 15 11.07 -11.92 -10.23
C ASP A 15 10.75 -10.69 -9.35
N PHE A 16 11.75 -9.84 -9.04
CA PHE A 16 11.62 -8.74 -8.08
C PHE A 16 11.11 -9.18 -6.69
N SER A 17 11.43 -10.40 -6.25
CA SER A 17 10.96 -10.89 -4.95
C SER A 17 11.57 -10.13 -3.77
N PHE A 18 10.72 -9.50 -2.96
CA PHE A 18 11.08 -9.01 -1.62
C PHE A 18 9.85 -8.96 -0.71
N SER A 19 10.06 -9.28 0.57
CA SER A 19 9.02 -9.18 1.61
C SER A 19 8.95 -7.77 2.18
N LEU A 20 7.71 -7.29 2.39
CA LEU A 20 7.44 -6.18 3.28
C LEU A 20 7.46 -6.69 4.72
N PRO A 21 8.06 -5.96 5.68
CA PRO A 21 8.17 -6.38 7.08
C PRO A 21 6.84 -6.18 7.85
N VAL A 22 5.75 -6.73 7.32
CA VAL A 22 4.37 -6.53 7.78
C VAL A 22 3.72 -7.90 7.98
N THR A 23 3.95 -8.52 9.14
CA THR A 23 3.51 -9.88 9.47
C THR A 23 2.86 -9.96 10.85
N GLY A 24 2.12 -11.03 11.13
CA GLY A 24 1.44 -11.24 12.41
C GLY A 24 0.21 -10.34 12.62
N ILE A 25 -0.26 -9.67 11.56
CA ILE A 25 -1.38 -8.73 11.63
C ILE A 25 -2.67 -9.44 11.24
N SER A 26 -3.71 -9.29 12.04
CA SER A 26 -5.05 -9.75 11.69
C SER A 26 -5.65 -8.86 10.59
N LEU A 27 -5.91 -9.42 9.42
CA LEU A 27 -6.58 -8.74 8.31
C LEU A 27 -8.04 -8.40 8.62
N ALA A 28 -8.65 -9.04 9.63
CA ALA A 28 -9.95 -8.61 10.16
C ALA A 28 -9.87 -7.28 10.93
N LYS A 29 -8.68 -6.90 11.40
CA LYS A 29 -8.44 -5.63 12.14
C LYS A 29 -7.80 -4.57 11.27
N ARG A 30 -6.88 -4.96 10.38
CA ARG A 30 -6.13 -4.05 9.50
C ARG A 30 -6.07 -4.65 8.10
N SER A 31 -6.99 -4.23 7.25
CA SER A 31 -7.18 -4.80 5.92
C SER A 31 -6.64 -3.90 4.81
N LEU A 32 -6.46 -2.60 5.06
CA LEU A 32 -6.18 -1.62 4.01
C LEU A 32 -4.69 -1.34 3.90
N LEU A 33 -4.09 -1.84 2.82
CA LEU A 33 -2.73 -1.52 2.42
C LEU A 33 -2.74 -0.22 1.62
N HIS A 34 -1.91 0.73 2.05
CA HIS A 34 -1.60 1.97 1.35
C HIS A 34 -0.12 2.03 1.06
N LEU A 35 0.24 2.52 -0.12
CA LEU A 35 1.63 2.80 -0.48
C LEU A 35 1.70 3.81 -1.62
N ASP A 36 2.82 4.50 -1.70
CA ASP A 36 3.22 5.23 -2.90
C ASP A 36 4.21 4.38 -3.69
N TYR A 37 4.08 4.41 -5.01
CA TYR A 37 4.92 3.60 -5.89
C TYR A 37 5.37 4.39 -7.11
N ASN A 38 6.55 4.01 -7.62
CA ASN A 38 7.05 4.43 -8.92
C ASN A 38 7.60 3.20 -9.63
N PHE A 39 6.86 2.69 -10.62
CA PHE A 39 7.23 1.52 -11.40
C PHE A 39 7.64 1.96 -12.80
N GLU A 40 8.82 1.53 -13.25
CA GLU A 40 9.21 1.71 -14.64
C GLU A 40 8.26 0.94 -15.60
N PRO A 41 8.00 1.41 -16.83
CA PRO A 41 6.98 0.83 -17.71
C PRO A 41 7.08 -0.67 -18.01
N ALA A 42 8.30 -1.22 -17.95
CA ALA A 42 8.55 -2.63 -18.21
C ALA A 42 8.54 -3.51 -16.94
N VAL A 43 8.35 -2.93 -15.75
CA VAL A 43 8.21 -3.70 -14.51
C VAL A 43 6.96 -4.58 -14.60
N ARG A 44 7.13 -5.85 -14.24
CA ARG A 44 6.10 -6.86 -14.11
C ARG A 44 6.20 -7.45 -12.72
N VAL A 45 5.26 -7.08 -11.85
CA VAL A 45 5.21 -7.52 -10.46
C VAL A 45 3.76 -7.61 -10.02
N ASN A 46 3.49 -8.48 -9.06
CA ASN A 46 2.23 -8.62 -8.33
C ASN A 46 2.50 -8.56 -6.83
N LEU A 47 1.44 -8.42 -6.05
CA LEU A 47 1.51 -8.49 -4.59
C LEU A 47 0.92 -9.83 -4.12
N TYR A 48 1.60 -10.50 -3.21
CA TYR A 48 1.17 -11.78 -2.65
C TYR A 48 1.04 -11.67 -1.14
N ALA A 49 -0.11 -12.05 -0.60
CA ALA A 49 -0.34 -12.15 0.84
C ALA A 49 -0.45 -13.62 1.25
N LYS A 50 0.31 -14.05 2.25
CA LYS A 50 0.17 -15.40 2.80
C LYS A 50 -0.78 -15.39 3.99
N VAL A 51 -1.87 -16.14 3.92
CA VAL A 51 -2.88 -16.25 4.97
C VAL A 51 -3.33 -17.70 5.09
N GLN A 52 -3.38 -18.23 6.32
CA GLN A 52 -3.70 -19.66 6.56
C GLN A 52 -2.87 -20.63 5.69
N GLY A 53 -1.60 -20.31 5.41
CA GLY A 53 -0.72 -21.13 4.57
C GLY A 53 -0.97 -21.05 3.06
N THR A 54 -2.01 -20.35 2.61
CA THR A 54 -2.33 -20.13 1.18
C THR A 54 -1.79 -18.77 0.74
N TRP A 55 -1.24 -18.71 -0.48
CA TRP A 55 -0.87 -17.44 -1.11
C TRP A 55 -2.05 -16.84 -1.87
N PHE A 56 -2.31 -15.57 -1.62
CA PHE A 56 -3.35 -14.79 -2.30
C PHE A 56 -2.69 -13.76 -3.20
N GLU A 57 -2.93 -13.86 -4.51
CA GLU A 57 -2.38 -12.94 -5.52
C GLU A 57 -3.30 -11.74 -5.75
N PHE A 58 -2.70 -10.56 -5.69
CA PHE A 58 -3.28 -9.30 -6.12
C PHE A 58 -2.54 -8.87 -7.40
N LEU A 59 -3.22 -9.02 -8.54
CA LEU A 59 -2.64 -8.74 -9.85
C LEU A 59 -2.42 -7.23 -10.02
N LEU A 60 -1.17 -6.84 -10.29
CA LEU A 60 -0.76 -5.44 -10.51
C LEU A 60 -0.34 -5.24 -11.98
N THR A 61 0.95 -5.41 -12.29
CA THR A 61 1.52 -5.18 -13.63
C THR A 61 1.98 -6.47 -14.32
N GLY A 62 2.09 -7.57 -13.58
CA GLY A 62 2.40 -8.89 -14.14
C GLY A 62 1.17 -9.59 -14.74
N LYS A 63 1.34 -10.86 -15.14
CA LYS A 63 0.22 -11.79 -15.38
C LYS A 63 -0.04 -12.66 -14.15
N GLU A 64 -1.12 -13.43 -14.20
CA GLU A 64 -1.50 -14.37 -13.16
C GLU A 64 -0.37 -15.38 -12.89
N ALA A 65 -0.22 -15.76 -11.62
CA ALA A 65 0.77 -16.74 -11.22
C ALA A 65 0.49 -18.12 -11.85
N GLN A 66 1.56 -18.84 -12.19
CA GLN A 66 1.48 -20.26 -12.61
C GLN A 66 1.79 -21.23 -11.46
N GLU A 67 1.79 -20.74 -10.22
CA GLU A 67 2.08 -21.53 -9.03
C GLU A 67 0.84 -22.32 -8.55
N PRO A 68 0.97 -23.61 -8.22
CA PRO A 68 -0.16 -24.46 -7.87
C PRO A 68 -0.85 -24.08 -6.54
N ASN A 69 -0.17 -23.34 -5.65
CA ASN A 69 -0.67 -22.95 -4.32
C ASN A 69 -0.97 -21.45 -4.20
N VAL A 70 -1.34 -20.81 -5.32
CA VAL A 70 -1.70 -19.40 -5.37
C VAL A 70 -3.17 -19.26 -5.79
N THR A 71 -3.95 -18.61 -4.93
CA THR A 71 -5.34 -18.23 -5.19
C THR A 71 -5.39 -16.77 -5.66
N SER A 72 -6.12 -16.48 -6.74
CA SER A 72 -6.37 -15.10 -7.16
C SER A 72 -7.30 -14.40 -6.17
N ALA A 73 -6.86 -13.27 -5.61
CA ALA A 73 -7.65 -12.40 -4.72
C ALA A 73 -8.19 -11.16 -5.44
N GLY A 74 -7.78 -10.93 -6.70
CA GLY A 74 -8.33 -9.90 -7.55
C GLY A 74 -7.27 -9.15 -8.35
N LYS A 75 -7.74 -8.19 -9.14
CA LYS A 75 -6.91 -7.32 -9.98
C LYS A 75 -7.15 -5.87 -9.61
N THR A 76 -6.07 -5.09 -9.57
CA THR A 76 -6.14 -3.64 -9.45
C THR A 76 -5.47 -2.97 -10.65
N THR A 77 -5.82 -1.71 -10.91
CA THR A 77 -5.16 -0.91 -11.94
C THR A 77 -3.92 -0.26 -11.35
N VAL A 78 -2.75 -0.61 -11.88
CA VAL A 78 -1.46 0.00 -11.52
C VAL A 78 -0.83 0.63 -12.77
N THR A 79 -0.40 1.88 -12.64
CA THR A 79 0.22 2.65 -13.74
C THR A 79 1.74 2.58 -13.62
N ALA A 80 2.37 1.81 -14.50
CA ALA A 80 3.83 1.79 -14.62
C ALA A 80 4.28 2.78 -15.70
N ASP A 81 4.55 4.03 -15.34
CA ASP A 81 4.98 5.09 -16.26
C ASP A 81 6.26 5.82 -15.79
N GLY A 82 6.93 5.30 -14.76
CA GLY A 82 8.10 5.93 -14.15
C GLY A 82 7.78 7.16 -13.29
N ARG A 83 6.52 7.38 -12.92
CA ARG A 83 6.09 8.48 -12.04
C ARG A 83 5.55 7.94 -10.72
N TRP A 84 5.51 8.81 -9.72
CA TRP A 84 4.93 8.49 -8.42
C TRP A 84 3.41 8.47 -8.50
N HIS A 85 2.82 7.38 -8.01
CA HIS A 85 1.39 7.15 -7.90
C HIS A 85 1.07 6.63 -6.50
N HIS A 86 -0.20 6.64 -6.12
CA HIS A 86 -0.69 6.03 -4.88
C HIS A 86 -1.48 4.76 -5.18
N LEU A 87 -1.33 3.74 -4.33
CA LEU A 87 -2.10 2.51 -4.37
C LEU A 87 -2.78 2.28 -3.02
N ALA A 88 -4.06 1.90 -3.08
CA ALA A 88 -4.83 1.43 -1.93
C ALA A 88 -5.50 0.10 -2.25
N LEU A 89 -5.31 -0.90 -1.39
CA LEU A 89 -5.86 -2.25 -1.54
C LEU A 89 -6.48 -2.74 -0.24
N ASP A 90 -7.72 -3.23 -0.32
CA ASP A 90 -8.37 -3.92 0.79
C ASP A 90 -8.04 -5.42 0.75
N LEU A 91 -6.90 -5.75 1.35
CA LEU A 91 -6.38 -7.12 1.42
C LEU A 91 -7.38 -8.05 2.12
N GLY A 92 -7.98 -7.58 3.22
CA GLY A 92 -8.89 -8.38 4.04
C GLY A 92 -10.15 -8.75 3.28
N THR A 93 -10.83 -7.76 2.66
CA THR A 93 -12.04 -8.02 1.88
C THR A 93 -11.77 -8.96 0.71
N ALA A 94 -10.66 -8.78 -0.01
CA ALA A 94 -10.26 -9.62 -1.13
C ALA A 94 -9.95 -11.07 -0.70
N VAL A 95 -9.17 -11.26 0.37
CA VAL A 95 -8.85 -12.59 0.91
C VAL A 95 -10.11 -13.30 1.43
N ILE A 96 -11.00 -12.59 2.12
CA ILE A 96 -12.28 -13.14 2.59
C ILE A 96 -13.13 -13.61 1.41
N ALA A 97 -13.22 -12.81 0.34
CA ALA A 97 -13.98 -13.18 -0.85
C ALA A 97 -13.41 -14.44 -1.52
N ALA A 98 -12.09 -14.51 -1.68
CA ALA A 98 -11.40 -15.66 -2.26
C ALA A 98 -11.61 -16.95 -1.42
N LEU A 99 -11.46 -16.86 -0.09
CA LEU A 99 -11.71 -17.97 0.83
C LEU A 99 -13.16 -18.47 0.74
N LYS A 100 -14.14 -17.55 0.71
CA LYS A 100 -15.56 -17.91 0.59
C LYS A 100 -15.86 -18.61 -0.73
N ALA A 101 -15.27 -18.16 -1.83
CA ALA A 101 -15.46 -18.78 -3.15
C ALA A 101 -14.96 -20.23 -3.19
N GLU A 102 -13.93 -20.55 -2.40
CA GLU A 102 -13.40 -21.91 -2.26
C GLU A 102 -14.07 -22.72 -1.12
N GLY A 103 -15.06 -22.15 -0.42
CA GLY A 103 -15.70 -22.79 0.73
C GLY A 103 -14.79 -22.94 1.96
N LYS A 104 -13.72 -22.14 2.06
CA LYS A 104 -12.75 -22.17 3.17
C LYS A 104 -13.17 -21.27 4.34
N PRO A 105 -12.72 -21.57 5.59
CA PRO A 105 -13.02 -20.76 6.76
C PRO A 105 -12.44 -19.34 6.69
N THR A 106 -13.19 -18.36 7.18
CA THR A 106 -12.80 -16.93 7.22
C THR A 106 -12.41 -16.45 8.62
N VAL A 107 -11.95 -17.38 9.46
CA VAL A 107 -11.47 -17.12 10.83
C VAL A 107 -9.94 -17.02 10.86
N ASP A 108 -9.36 -16.37 11.86
CA ASP A 108 -7.90 -16.31 12.06
C ASP A 108 -7.09 -15.86 10.83
N LEU A 109 -7.56 -14.78 10.20
CA LEU A 109 -6.95 -14.20 8.99
C LEU A 109 -5.68 -13.41 9.31
N THR A 110 -4.68 -14.09 9.89
CA THR A 110 -3.38 -13.49 10.20
C THR A 110 -2.52 -13.45 8.95
N LEU A 111 -2.04 -12.25 8.60
CA LEU A 111 -1.06 -12.03 7.55
C LEU A 111 0.27 -12.63 7.97
N GLN A 112 0.67 -13.71 7.31
CA GLN A 112 1.91 -14.45 7.59
C GLN A 112 3.08 -13.86 6.82
N ASP A 113 2.83 -13.37 5.61
CA ASP A 113 3.83 -12.73 4.74
C ASP A 113 3.13 -11.80 3.74
N LEU A 114 3.88 -10.81 3.24
CA LEU A 114 3.43 -9.87 2.23
C LEU A 114 4.59 -9.56 1.28
N VAL A 115 4.48 -10.02 0.04
CA VAL A 115 5.61 -10.09 -0.90
C VAL A 115 5.26 -9.40 -2.20
N PHE A 116 6.15 -8.54 -2.69
CA PHE A 116 6.18 -8.18 -4.10
C PHE A 116 7.00 -9.21 -4.83
N ALA A 117 6.48 -9.82 -5.89
CA ALA A 117 7.20 -10.76 -6.74
C ALA A 117 6.51 -10.90 -8.11
N ASN A 118 7.10 -11.68 -9.01
CA ASN A 118 6.48 -12.11 -10.25
C ASN A 118 6.55 -13.64 -10.32
N TRP A 119 5.40 -14.29 -10.14
CA TRP A 119 5.29 -15.74 -10.25
C TRP A 119 4.58 -16.18 -11.53
N GLU A 120 4.69 -15.36 -12.60
CA GLU A 120 4.08 -15.65 -13.91
C GLU A 120 4.70 -16.87 -14.59
N THR A 121 6.00 -17.10 -14.42
CA THR A 121 6.69 -18.32 -14.89
C THR A 121 6.66 -19.36 -13.78
N SER A 122 6.72 -20.67 -14.08
CA SER A 122 6.74 -21.69 -13.03
C SER A 122 7.99 -21.61 -12.15
N SER A 123 7.92 -22.20 -10.95
CA SER A 123 9.06 -22.29 -10.04
C SER A 123 10.31 -22.92 -10.69
N GLU A 124 10.13 -23.92 -11.55
CA GLU A 124 11.20 -24.57 -12.30
C GLU A 124 11.82 -23.62 -13.33
N ALA A 125 11.01 -22.86 -14.06
CA ALA A 125 11.51 -21.87 -15.01
C ALA A 125 12.33 -20.77 -14.31
N ARG A 126 11.84 -20.27 -13.18
CA ARG A 126 12.57 -19.29 -12.36
C ARG A 126 13.87 -19.84 -11.80
N TRP A 127 13.93 -21.12 -11.43
CA TRP A 127 15.15 -21.79 -11.01
C TRP A 127 16.24 -21.77 -12.10
N TYR A 128 15.85 -21.86 -13.37
CA TYR A 128 16.77 -21.73 -14.51
C TYR A 128 17.03 -20.28 -14.94
N GLY A 129 16.55 -19.28 -14.18
CA GLY A 129 16.71 -17.86 -14.49
C GLY A 129 15.74 -17.32 -15.54
N PHE A 130 14.67 -18.06 -15.87
CA PHE A 130 13.62 -17.56 -16.75
C PHE A 130 12.55 -16.81 -15.94
N GLY A 131 12.69 -15.49 -15.94
CA GLY A 131 11.66 -14.55 -15.51
C GLY A 131 11.45 -13.46 -16.54
N VAL A 132 10.42 -12.64 -16.33
CA VAL A 132 9.94 -11.68 -17.33
C VAL A 132 10.57 -10.29 -17.21
N ASN A 133 11.19 -9.98 -16.07
CA ASN A 133 11.78 -8.66 -15.86
C ASN A 133 13.19 -8.59 -16.45
N ALA A 134 13.42 -7.56 -17.27
CA ALA A 134 14.76 -7.26 -17.77
C ALA A 134 15.70 -6.81 -16.64
N GLY A 135 17.01 -6.92 -16.88
CA GLY A 135 18.02 -6.40 -15.97
C GLY A 135 17.97 -4.87 -15.89
N HIS A 136 18.38 -4.33 -14.74
CA HIS A 136 18.42 -2.92 -14.38
C HIS A 136 17.07 -2.19 -14.28
N LEU A 137 15.95 -2.88 -14.52
CA LEU A 137 14.64 -2.35 -14.17
C LEU A 137 14.61 -2.08 -12.66
N SER A 138 13.95 -1.00 -12.29
CA SER A 138 13.69 -0.69 -10.89
C SER A 138 12.24 -0.35 -10.61
N LEU A 139 11.86 -0.65 -9.37
CA LEU A 139 10.63 -0.17 -8.78
C LEU A 139 10.97 0.53 -7.46
N CYS A 140 10.21 1.57 -7.14
CA CYS A 140 10.33 2.29 -5.88
C CYS A 140 9.03 2.21 -5.09
N LEU A 141 9.14 2.10 -3.78
CA LEU A 141 8.03 2.12 -2.83
C LEU A 141 8.31 3.13 -1.71
N ASP A 142 7.30 3.86 -1.29
CA ASP A 142 7.34 4.75 -0.14
C ASP A 142 6.00 4.72 0.62
N ASN A 143 5.99 5.24 1.85
CA ASN A 143 4.80 5.40 2.70
C ASN A 143 3.93 4.13 2.88
N VAL A 144 4.56 2.96 2.87
CA VAL A 144 3.88 1.66 3.00
C VAL A 144 3.24 1.53 4.38
N THR A 145 1.91 1.46 4.43
CA THR A 145 1.14 1.42 5.68
C THR A 145 0.00 0.40 5.59
N LEU A 146 -0.21 -0.38 6.65
CA LEU A 146 -1.38 -1.25 6.81
C LEU A 146 -2.31 -0.70 7.91
N MET A 147 -3.50 -0.27 7.50
CA MET A 147 -4.45 0.48 8.32
C MET A 147 -5.76 -0.30 8.57
N PRO A 148 -6.46 -0.02 9.68
CA PRO A 148 -7.83 -0.50 9.85
C PRO A 148 -8.77 0.09 8.80
N ALA A 149 -9.77 -0.68 8.38
CA ALA A 149 -10.94 -0.11 7.71
C ALA A 149 -11.78 0.67 8.76
N ILE A 150 -12.26 1.86 8.40
CA ILE A 150 -13.07 2.68 9.30
C ILE A 150 -14.55 2.37 9.03
N ALA A 151 -15.19 1.64 9.97
CA ALA A 151 -16.59 1.23 9.85
C ALA A 151 -17.60 2.25 10.42
N GLY A 152 -17.13 3.27 11.15
CA GLY A 152 -17.98 4.25 11.82
C GLY A 152 -17.28 5.59 12.07
N PRO A 153 -17.92 6.55 12.74
CA PRO A 153 -17.30 7.84 13.06
C PRO A 153 -15.91 7.66 13.70
N ALA A 154 -14.95 8.46 13.26
CA ALA A 154 -13.59 8.43 13.79
C ALA A 154 -13.06 9.86 14.01
N SER A 155 -12.08 9.98 14.90
CA SER A 155 -11.38 11.23 15.14
C SER A 155 -9.92 11.06 14.75
N LEU A 156 -9.46 11.89 13.83
CA LEU A 156 -8.05 12.04 13.48
C LEU A 156 -7.49 13.16 14.36
N SER A 157 -6.33 12.94 14.96
CA SER A 157 -5.65 13.97 15.75
C SER A 157 -4.17 14.01 15.42
N TRP A 158 -3.57 15.18 15.53
CA TRP A 158 -2.16 15.40 15.24
C TRP A 158 -1.54 16.39 16.21
N SER A 159 -0.22 16.28 16.38
CA SER A 159 0.59 17.10 17.28
C SER A 159 1.87 17.53 16.59
N GLY A 160 2.41 18.66 17.04
CA GLY A 160 3.66 19.22 16.50
C GLY A 160 4.82 18.31 16.85
N PRO A 161 5.89 18.32 16.04
CA PRO A 161 7.10 17.57 16.40
C PRO A 161 7.79 18.16 17.65
N ASP A 162 7.54 19.44 17.97
CA ASP A 162 8.28 20.21 18.96
C ASP A 162 7.35 21.18 19.71
N ALA A 163 7.79 21.64 20.89
CA ALA A 163 7.10 22.68 21.67
C ALA A 163 6.97 24.02 20.91
N ASP A 164 7.83 24.24 19.92
CA ASP A 164 7.90 25.49 19.15
C ASP A 164 6.95 25.52 17.93
N THR A 165 6.02 24.56 17.80
CA THR A 165 5.05 24.59 16.70
C THR A 165 4.10 25.78 16.85
N THR A 166 4.10 26.69 15.87
CA THR A 166 3.36 27.97 15.93
C THR A 166 2.06 27.98 15.14
N ALA A 167 1.93 27.16 14.10
CA ALA A 167 0.72 27.12 13.27
C ALA A 167 0.56 25.80 12.51
N TRP A 168 -0.68 25.54 12.07
CA TRP A 168 -1.04 24.36 11.29
C TRP A 168 -1.73 24.75 9.99
N ARG A 169 -1.54 23.96 8.94
CA ARG A 169 -2.39 23.96 7.74
C ARG A 169 -2.98 22.58 7.53
N THR A 170 -4.25 22.55 7.18
CA THR A 170 -4.96 21.28 6.95
C THR A 170 -5.84 21.30 5.71
N ALA A 171 -5.96 20.14 5.06
CA ALA A 171 -6.91 19.88 4.00
C ALA A 171 -7.36 18.41 4.06
N LEU A 172 -8.59 18.13 3.63
CA LEU A 172 -9.11 16.77 3.50
C LEU A 172 -9.76 16.63 2.12
N ASP A 173 -9.08 16.00 1.18
CA ASP A 173 -9.55 15.83 -0.20
C ASP A 173 -9.20 14.45 -0.75
N THR A 174 -9.33 14.24 -2.07
CA THR A 174 -9.11 12.93 -2.73
C THR A 174 -7.75 12.82 -3.41
N SER A 175 -6.95 13.89 -3.43
CA SER A 175 -5.63 13.90 -4.03
C SER A 175 -4.58 13.48 -2.99
N PRO A 176 -3.73 12.48 -3.28
CA PRO A 176 -2.69 12.07 -2.35
C PRO A 176 -1.65 13.17 -2.08
N TRP A 177 -1.54 14.19 -2.95
CA TRP A 177 -0.43 15.14 -2.94
C TRP A 177 -0.84 16.61 -2.73
N SER A 178 -2.07 16.87 -2.27
CA SER A 178 -2.50 18.25 -2.03
C SER A 178 -1.63 18.96 -1.00
N ILE A 179 -1.31 20.22 -1.28
CA ILE A 179 -0.62 21.11 -0.34
C ILE A 179 -1.70 21.96 0.36
N PRO A 180 -1.90 21.82 1.68
CA PRO A 180 -2.93 22.57 2.39
C PRO A 180 -2.53 24.04 2.47
N THR A 181 -3.49 24.95 2.26
CA THR A 181 -3.25 26.40 2.31
C THR A 181 -3.96 27.09 3.47
N LYS A 182 -5.04 26.50 3.97
CA LYS A 182 -5.85 27.02 5.08
C LYS A 182 -5.12 26.83 6.40
N VAL A 183 -4.79 27.94 7.08
CA VAL A 183 -4.23 27.94 8.44
C VAL A 183 -5.35 27.66 9.45
N THR A 184 -5.08 26.82 10.45
CA THR A 184 -6.02 26.47 11.53
C THR A 184 -5.29 26.28 12.86
N GLU A 185 -6.03 26.38 13.96
CA GLU A 185 -5.59 25.93 15.30
C GLU A 185 -6.14 24.54 15.65
N ASP A 186 -7.11 24.05 14.88
CA ASP A 186 -7.71 22.74 15.06
C ASP A 186 -6.64 21.65 14.91
N ARG A 187 -6.62 20.74 15.89
CA ARG A 187 -5.71 19.58 15.93
C ARG A 187 -6.45 18.24 15.94
N ILE A 188 -7.76 18.31 15.76
CA ILE A 188 -8.67 17.18 15.73
C ILE A 188 -9.62 17.40 14.57
N LEU A 189 -9.80 16.36 13.75
CA LEU A 189 -10.82 16.30 12.72
C LEU A 189 -11.71 15.09 12.97
N ASN A 190 -12.98 15.35 13.24
CA ASN A 190 -14.00 14.31 13.29
C ASN A 190 -14.43 13.99 11.85
N ILE A 191 -14.29 12.74 11.47
CA ILE A 191 -14.65 12.24 10.15
C ILE A 191 -15.79 11.25 10.25
N GLN A 192 -16.62 11.27 9.22
CA GLN A 192 -17.49 10.15 8.90
C GLN A 192 -16.79 9.28 7.86
N PRO A 193 -17.01 7.96 7.88
CA PRO A 193 -16.53 7.08 6.82
C PRO A 193 -17.01 7.58 5.46
N THR A 194 -16.08 7.71 4.50
CA THR A 194 -16.37 8.24 3.17
C THR A 194 -16.60 7.13 2.14
N ASP A 195 -17.36 7.44 1.09
CA ASP A 195 -17.49 6.56 -0.08
C ASP A 195 -16.27 6.77 -0.99
N GLY A 196 -15.13 6.23 -0.58
CA GLY A 196 -13.86 6.36 -1.29
C GLY A 196 -12.72 6.91 -0.43
N LEU A 197 -11.50 6.70 -0.91
CA LEU A 197 -10.28 7.12 -0.23
C LEU A 197 -10.15 8.65 -0.22
N ARG A 198 -9.80 9.18 0.95
CA ARG A 198 -9.46 10.58 1.15
C ARG A 198 -8.06 10.68 1.74
N PHE A 199 -7.48 11.87 1.72
CA PHE A 199 -6.19 12.15 2.34
C PHE A 199 -6.33 13.34 3.26
N LEU A 200 -5.91 13.16 4.51
CA LEU A 200 -5.70 14.26 5.44
C LEU A 200 -4.28 14.78 5.20
N HIS A 201 -4.19 16.05 4.83
CA HIS A 201 -2.93 16.77 4.66
C HIS A 201 -2.70 17.64 5.88
N VAL A 202 -1.53 17.52 6.51
CA VAL A 202 -1.15 18.34 7.64
C VAL A 202 0.23 18.93 7.39
N GLN A 203 0.34 20.25 7.54
CA GLN A 203 1.62 20.96 7.49
C GLN A 203 1.80 21.77 8.77
N VAL A 204 3.00 21.72 9.34
CA VAL A 204 3.37 22.46 10.55
C VAL A 204 4.24 23.66 10.22
N LYS A 205 4.09 24.72 11.01
CA LYS A 205 5.00 25.86 11.05
C LYS A 205 5.81 25.82 12.34
N ASP A 206 7.14 25.90 12.23
CA ASP A 206 8.05 25.90 13.38
C ASP A 206 8.12 27.28 14.07
N GLY A 207 8.93 27.37 15.12
CA GLY A 207 9.16 28.59 15.91
C GLY A 207 9.89 29.69 15.13
N ASP A 208 10.70 29.30 14.14
CA ASP A 208 11.37 30.21 13.20
C ASP A 208 10.41 30.75 12.12
N GLY A 209 9.15 30.29 12.13
CA GLY A 209 8.14 30.70 11.19
C GLY A 209 8.26 30.07 9.80
N LYS A 210 8.94 28.92 9.67
CA LYS A 210 9.05 28.17 8.41
C LYS A 210 8.03 27.04 8.38
N TRP A 211 7.43 26.85 7.22
CA TRP A 211 6.56 25.69 6.97
C TRP A 211 7.41 24.47 6.65
N GLY A 212 7.18 23.38 7.38
CA GLY A 212 7.82 22.10 7.16
C GLY A 212 7.23 21.31 5.98
N PRO A 213 7.63 20.04 5.81
CA PRO A 213 7.01 19.15 4.83
C PRO A 213 5.52 18.91 5.14
N VAL A 214 4.75 18.58 4.11
CA VAL A 214 3.35 18.15 4.27
C VAL A 214 3.35 16.66 4.58
N VAL A 215 2.61 16.26 5.62
CA VAL A 215 2.31 14.87 5.92
C VAL A 215 0.98 14.51 5.28
N HIS A 216 0.94 13.37 4.59
CA HIS A 216 -0.21 12.87 3.86
C HIS A 216 -0.68 11.57 4.53
N LEU A 217 -1.83 11.60 5.19
CA LEU A 217 -2.40 10.41 5.83
C LEU A 217 -3.60 9.91 5.01
N PRO A 218 -3.55 8.70 4.44
CA PRO A 218 -4.73 8.11 3.85
C PRO A 218 -5.82 7.89 4.91
N VAL A 219 -7.03 8.30 4.56
CA VAL A 219 -8.23 8.17 5.37
C VAL A 219 -9.12 7.14 4.68
N PRO A 220 -9.22 5.92 5.25
CA PRO A 220 -10.03 4.84 4.71
C PRO A 220 -11.44 5.23 4.31
N ALA A 221 -11.89 4.67 3.18
CA ALA A 221 -13.30 4.58 2.85
C ALA A 221 -14.04 3.70 3.87
N LYS A 222 -15.38 3.76 3.86
CA LYS A 222 -16.21 2.70 4.48
C LYS A 222 -15.73 1.33 4.02
N GLY A 223 -15.42 0.45 4.97
CA GLY A 223 -15.34 -0.98 4.69
C GLY A 223 -16.67 -1.46 4.11
N LYS A 224 -16.64 -2.29 3.07
CA LYS A 224 -17.83 -2.93 2.52
C LYS A 224 -18.27 -4.12 3.35
#